data_AF-A0A524NZF6-F1
#
_entry.id   AF-A0A524NZF6-F1
#
_cell.length_a   1.000
_cell.length_b   1.000
_cell.length_c   1.000
_cell.angle_alpha   90.00
_cell.angle_beta   90.00
_cell.angle_gamma   90.00
#
_symmetry.space_group_name_H-M   'P 1'
#
loop_
_entity.id
_entity.type
_entity.pdbx_description
1 polymer ?
#
loop_
_entity_poly.entity_id
_entity_poly.type
_entity_poly.pdbx_seq_one_letter_code
_entity_poly.pdbx_strand_id
1 'polypeptide(L)'
;YSNYSAAIHTYIPAGIYAVNITGHLTGWQFNDWGDDKLKLVEISQWGTVNLGNAGRYFRGCSNLHLTATDALDLTGTTYLAQAFQGCTNLGSIGNMNGWDVSSVTLMNSMFCDASAFNQAIGDWDLSSVTDMTYMFFGAAAFNKSIGDWYVSRVTTMYMMFREASAFDQDIGGWDVSKITDMYMMFSYASAFNQDIGGWDVSNVNFMNKMFEGVTLSTTNYNALLQGWAQLALQSGVSFHAGNSQYSLGGDAATARQYIIDTFGWAITDGGADVVAPTWVQIPQDQTIGSAEAFIYDINATDNDAISHYWLNDTSLFQIDDYTGLITNSTALPDGTTYYLEVFVNDTSGNAISAAFSIEICDGTAPVWTIMPSDQVLNEEESLNYHVSATDNVAIHSYWLNDTSIFVIDPTGLIINTTFLTIGKYYLEVFVNDTSGNVISAAFSIRVWEIISPVWTTIPADQILIEGESLNYHVSATDNVGIDCYWLDDTVTFQIDGTGIFLLWLNDTNMFQIDADGVITNRTTLVVGVYYLTIYVNDTSGNEISVDISIEVQDAPTEDEPTDDEPTDDEPTDDEGNNPGIPGYSLVVILGGCISLITSLTRKISRKGKN
;
A
#
# COMPACT_ATOMS: atom_id res chain seq x y z
N TYR A 1 -43.88 55.92 47.92
CA TYR A 1 -43.48 56.42 46.59
C TYR A 1 -42.92 57.83 46.70
N SER A 2 -41.62 57.94 46.92
CA SER A 2 -40.90 59.21 46.75
C SER A 2 -40.34 59.25 45.32
N ASN A 3 -40.98 59.99 44.43
CA ASN A 3 -40.38 60.33 43.14
C ASN A 3 -39.16 61.21 43.41
N TYR A 4 -37.98 60.62 43.47
CA TYR A 4 -36.75 61.39 43.43
C TYR A 4 -36.61 62.01 42.05
N SER A 5 -36.35 63.31 42.01
CA SER A 5 -35.82 63.99 40.82
C SER A 5 -34.56 63.28 40.36
N ALA A 6 -34.35 63.18 39.03
CA ALA A 6 -33.18 62.53 38.44
C ALA A 6 -31.87 62.95 39.14
N ALA A 7 -31.18 61.97 39.71
CA ALA A 7 -29.90 62.20 40.39
C ALA A 7 -28.80 62.33 39.34
N ILE A 8 -28.27 63.54 39.17
CA ILE A 8 -27.14 63.81 38.27
C ILE A 8 -25.84 63.74 39.09
N HIS A 9 -24.88 62.93 38.62
CA HIS A 9 -23.53 62.87 39.17
C HIS A 9 -22.50 63.04 38.05
N THR A 10 -21.44 63.81 38.32
CA THR A 10 -20.35 64.06 37.37
C THR A 10 -19.05 63.57 37.97
N TYR A 11 -18.50 62.49 37.42
CA TYR A 11 -17.20 61.95 37.84
C TYR A 11 -16.06 62.82 37.33
N ILE A 12 -15.14 63.21 38.23
CA ILE A 12 -13.91 63.95 37.92
C ILE A 12 -12.77 63.29 38.70
N PRO A 13 -11.64 62.91 38.07
CA PRO A 13 -11.29 63.09 36.64
C PRO A 13 -12.12 62.20 35.69
N ALA A 14 -11.91 62.33 34.38
CA ALA A 14 -12.45 61.38 33.41
C ALA A 14 -11.81 60.00 33.60
N GLY A 15 -12.61 58.93 33.50
CA GLY A 15 -12.16 57.54 33.72
C GLY A 15 -13.33 56.55 33.69
N ILE A 16 -13.02 55.27 33.86
CA ILE A 16 -14.01 54.20 34.05
C ILE A 16 -14.27 54.07 35.57
N TYR A 17 -15.54 54.03 35.96
CA TYR A 17 -15.97 53.99 37.35
C TYR A 17 -16.93 52.84 37.60
N ALA A 18 -16.69 52.06 38.66
CA ALA A 18 -17.68 51.13 39.17
C ALA A 18 -18.77 51.90 39.92
N VAL A 19 -20.01 51.82 39.44
CA VAL A 19 -21.16 52.52 40.02
C VAL A 19 -22.10 51.51 40.66
N ASN A 20 -22.23 51.54 41.97
CA ASN A 20 -23.21 50.73 42.69
C ASN A 20 -24.44 51.59 43.02
N ILE A 21 -25.64 51.13 42.64
CA ILE A 21 -26.90 51.83 42.88
C ILE A 21 -27.75 50.97 43.83
N THR A 22 -27.96 51.46 45.05
CA THR A 22 -28.69 50.74 46.09
C THR A 22 -30.08 51.32 46.33
N GLY A 23 -31.12 50.48 46.31
CA GLY A 23 -32.51 50.86 46.60
C GLY A 23 -33.50 50.15 45.68
N HIS A 24 -34.79 50.46 45.83
CA HIS A 24 -35.79 49.99 44.88
C HIS A 24 -35.73 50.82 43.59
N LEU A 25 -35.21 50.21 42.52
CA LEU A 25 -35.15 50.78 41.18
C LEU A 25 -36.25 50.15 40.32
N THR A 26 -37.23 50.96 39.93
CA THR A 26 -38.33 50.56 39.04
C THR A 26 -38.30 51.44 37.80
N GLY A 27 -38.01 50.85 36.65
CA GLY A 27 -37.81 51.58 35.39
C GLY A 27 -36.37 52.03 35.17
N TRP A 28 -35.91 51.95 33.92
CA TRP A 28 -34.59 52.39 33.48
C TRP A 28 -34.66 52.89 32.03
N GLN A 29 -34.22 54.10 31.72
CA GLN A 29 -34.23 54.56 30.32
C GLN A 29 -33.26 55.73 30.07
N PHE A 30 -32.51 55.66 28.98
CA PHE A 30 -31.68 56.78 28.49
C PHE A 30 -32.44 57.80 27.62
N ASN A 31 -33.75 57.61 27.41
CA ASN A 31 -34.66 58.50 26.68
C ASN A 31 -34.23 58.93 25.26
N ASP A 32 -33.32 58.17 24.63
CA ASP A 32 -32.69 58.49 23.34
C ASP A 32 -31.96 59.86 23.28
N TRP A 33 -31.68 60.51 24.42
CA TRP A 33 -31.11 61.86 24.47
C TRP A 33 -29.61 61.87 24.78
N GLY A 34 -28.83 62.41 23.85
CA GLY A 34 -27.38 62.63 24.00
C GLY A 34 -26.54 61.35 24.09
N ASP A 35 -25.27 61.54 24.45
CA ASP A 35 -24.24 60.50 24.46
C ASP A 35 -24.14 59.74 25.80
N ASP A 36 -25.05 60.00 26.76
CA ASP A 36 -24.98 59.40 28.10
C ASP A 36 -25.11 57.87 28.07
N LYS A 37 -25.91 57.33 27.13
CA LYS A 37 -26.01 55.88 26.85
C LYS A 37 -24.69 55.25 26.43
N LEU A 38 -23.77 56.01 25.83
CA LEU A 38 -22.45 55.53 25.41
C LEU A 38 -21.46 55.44 26.58
N LYS A 39 -21.80 56.03 27.74
CA LYS A 39 -20.98 55.98 28.96
C LYS A 39 -21.19 54.70 29.76
N LEU A 40 -22.27 53.96 29.51
CA LEU A 40 -22.50 52.64 30.09
C LEU A 40 -21.69 51.60 29.31
N VAL A 41 -20.62 51.12 29.92
CA VAL A 41 -19.65 50.18 29.30
C VAL A 41 -19.83 48.73 29.76
N GLU A 42 -20.33 48.50 30.97
CA GLU A 42 -20.54 47.16 31.51
C GLU A 42 -21.74 47.12 32.46
N ILE A 43 -22.47 46.00 32.45
CA ILE A 43 -23.36 45.57 33.55
C ILE A 43 -22.89 44.18 33.98
N SER A 44 -22.28 44.10 35.16
CA SER A 44 -21.73 42.86 35.72
C SER A 44 -22.61 42.22 36.81
N GLN A 45 -23.59 42.96 37.35
CA GLN A 45 -24.69 42.45 38.17
C GLN A 45 -25.96 43.30 37.99
N TRP A 46 -27.13 42.67 38.07
CA TRP A 46 -28.44 43.34 38.04
C TRP A 46 -28.94 43.74 39.43
N GLY A 47 -28.71 42.89 40.44
CA GLY A 47 -29.17 43.12 41.81
C GLY A 47 -30.70 43.15 41.91
N THR A 48 -31.26 44.27 42.36
CA THR A 48 -32.71 44.45 42.58
C THR A 48 -33.34 45.45 41.61
N VAL A 49 -32.77 45.63 40.41
CA VAL A 49 -33.38 46.47 39.38
C VAL A 49 -34.51 45.72 38.68
N ASN A 50 -35.67 46.35 38.60
CA ASN A 50 -36.82 45.87 37.84
C ASN A 50 -37.12 46.87 36.71
N LEU A 51 -37.12 46.39 35.47
CA LEU A 51 -37.24 47.27 34.30
C LEU A 51 -38.65 47.85 34.11
N GLY A 52 -39.69 47.20 34.64
CA GLY A 52 -41.07 47.62 34.44
C GLY A 52 -41.51 47.47 32.97
N ASN A 53 -42.18 48.48 32.41
CA ASN A 53 -42.86 48.38 31.11
C ASN A 53 -42.64 49.58 30.17
N ALA A 54 -41.47 50.21 30.24
CA ALA A 54 -41.13 51.37 29.39
C ALA A 54 -40.61 50.99 28.00
N GLY A 55 -39.98 49.82 27.87
CA GLY A 55 -39.19 49.42 26.70
C GLY A 55 -37.93 50.26 26.51
N ARG A 56 -37.14 49.96 25.47
CA ARG A 56 -35.95 50.74 25.06
C ARG A 56 -34.91 50.98 26.17
N TYR A 57 -34.84 50.09 27.16
CA TYR A 57 -34.10 50.30 28.41
C TYR A 57 -32.61 50.66 28.18
N PHE A 58 -31.92 49.89 27.34
CA PHE A 58 -30.51 50.06 26.97
C PHE A 58 -30.34 50.44 25.49
N ARG A 59 -31.39 50.97 24.85
CA ARG A 59 -31.38 51.31 23.42
C ARG A 59 -30.21 52.26 23.07
N GLY A 60 -29.39 51.82 22.13
CA GLY A 60 -28.22 52.54 21.63
C GLY A 60 -27.04 52.60 22.60
N CYS A 61 -26.98 51.75 23.63
CA CYS A 61 -25.79 51.58 24.47
C CYS A 61 -24.73 50.76 23.71
N SER A 62 -24.19 51.30 22.61
CA SER A 62 -23.31 50.56 21.69
C SER A 62 -22.02 50.06 22.33
N ASN A 63 -21.58 50.68 23.44
CA ASN A 63 -20.41 50.29 24.22
C ASN A 63 -20.70 49.22 25.29
N LEU A 64 -21.97 48.96 25.62
CA LEU A 64 -22.36 48.06 26.71
C LEU A 64 -21.95 46.61 26.41
N HIS A 65 -21.09 46.07 27.28
CA HIS A 65 -20.81 44.65 27.41
C HIS A 65 -21.61 44.09 28.60
N LEU A 66 -22.52 43.14 28.37
CA LEU A 66 -23.43 42.65 29.43
C LEU A 66 -22.91 41.33 30.02
N THR A 67 -22.06 41.42 31.04
CA THR A 67 -21.37 40.30 31.69
C THR A 67 -22.11 39.72 32.89
N ALA A 68 -23.33 40.20 33.17
CA ALA A 68 -24.09 39.92 34.39
C ALA A 68 -24.19 38.43 34.73
N THR A 69 -23.82 38.07 35.96
CA THR A 69 -23.84 36.68 36.46
C THR A 69 -25.17 36.28 37.08
N ASP A 70 -25.94 37.25 37.57
CA ASP A 70 -27.27 37.08 38.14
C ASP A 70 -28.38 37.26 37.09
N ALA A 71 -29.59 36.83 37.43
CA ALA A 71 -30.76 37.05 36.59
C ALA A 71 -31.37 38.43 36.86
N LEU A 72 -31.88 39.06 35.81
CA LEU A 72 -32.62 40.31 35.89
C LEU A 72 -34.03 40.07 36.47
N ASP A 73 -34.48 40.90 37.42
CA ASP A 73 -35.87 40.85 37.88
C ASP A 73 -36.82 41.43 36.83
N LEU A 74 -37.55 40.54 36.17
CA LEU A 74 -38.59 40.86 35.19
C LEU A 74 -40.01 40.71 35.77
N THR A 75 -40.18 40.59 37.10
CA THR A 75 -41.51 40.46 37.72
C THR A 75 -42.44 41.59 37.30
N GLY A 76 -43.53 41.26 36.61
CA GLY A 76 -44.49 42.25 36.09
C GLY A 76 -44.07 42.98 34.81
N THR A 77 -42.94 42.61 34.20
CA THR A 77 -42.51 43.09 32.88
C THR A 77 -43.22 42.30 31.78
N THR A 78 -44.03 42.99 30.98
CA THR A 78 -44.69 42.48 29.78
C THR A 78 -44.07 43.04 28.49
N TYR A 79 -43.29 44.13 28.58
CA TYR A 79 -42.76 44.89 27.44
C TYR A 79 -41.21 44.95 27.43
N LEU A 80 -40.57 44.12 26.60
CA LEU A 80 -39.11 44.12 26.36
C LEU A 80 -38.71 44.68 24.98
N ALA A 81 -39.65 45.24 24.23
CA ALA A 81 -39.39 45.82 22.92
C ALA A 81 -38.20 46.80 22.93
N GLN A 82 -37.32 46.66 21.93
CA GLN A 82 -36.13 47.48 21.73
C GLN A 82 -35.15 47.53 22.92
N ALA A 83 -35.24 46.62 23.90
CA ALA A 83 -34.48 46.69 25.16
C ALA A 83 -32.96 46.85 24.95
N PHE A 84 -32.39 46.14 23.98
CA PHE A 84 -30.97 46.17 23.62
C PHE A 84 -30.73 46.58 22.16
N GLN A 85 -31.70 47.26 21.51
CA GLN A 85 -31.54 47.71 20.12
C GLN A 85 -30.29 48.60 19.99
N GLY A 86 -29.37 48.28 19.08
CA GLY A 86 -28.12 49.00 18.85
C GLY A 86 -27.04 48.77 19.92
N CYS A 87 -27.16 47.75 20.78
CA CYS A 87 -26.10 47.34 21.70
C CYS A 87 -25.04 46.50 20.96
N THR A 88 -24.25 47.14 20.09
CA THR A 88 -23.28 46.47 19.22
C THR A 88 -22.19 45.67 19.95
N ASN A 89 -21.95 45.91 21.25
CA ASN A 89 -20.93 45.25 22.06
C ASN A 89 -21.48 44.24 23.10
N LEU A 90 -22.77 43.86 22.99
CA LEU A 90 -23.49 43.07 24.00
C LEU A 90 -22.85 41.70 24.30
N GLY A 91 -22.13 41.15 23.32
CA GLY A 91 -21.19 40.04 23.51
C GLY A 91 -21.84 38.66 23.68
N SER A 92 -21.02 37.71 24.12
CA SER A 92 -21.33 36.28 24.23
C SER A 92 -21.23 35.69 25.64
N ILE A 93 -20.91 36.52 26.64
CA ILE A 93 -20.66 36.12 28.04
C ILE A 93 -21.69 36.81 28.92
N GLY A 94 -22.46 36.05 29.70
CA GLY A 94 -23.46 36.56 30.65
C GLY A 94 -24.56 35.52 30.92
N ASN A 95 -25.50 35.85 31.81
CA ASN A 95 -26.57 34.96 32.27
C ASN A 95 -27.98 35.43 31.79
N MET A 96 -28.14 35.74 30.50
CA MET A 96 -29.46 36.06 29.94
C MET A 96 -30.40 34.85 29.93
N ASN A 97 -29.86 33.64 29.79
CA ASN A 97 -30.61 32.39 29.77
C ASN A 97 -31.42 32.17 31.07
N GLY A 98 -30.95 32.70 32.21
CA GLY A 98 -31.62 32.60 33.50
C GLY A 98 -32.74 33.63 33.75
N TRP A 99 -33.14 34.43 32.75
CA TRP A 99 -34.21 35.42 32.89
C TRP A 99 -35.60 34.80 32.75
N ASP A 100 -36.49 35.05 33.71
CA ASP A 100 -37.91 34.70 33.58
C ASP A 100 -38.62 35.69 32.65
N VAL A 101 -38.81 35.30 31.40
CA VAL A 101 -39.53 36.07 30.37
C VAL A 101 -40.97 35.58 30.14
N SER A 102 -41.48 34.64 30.95
CA SER A 102 -42.79 33.99 30.76
C SER A 102 -43.99 34.94 30.72
N SER A 103 -43.86 36.13 31.33
CA SER A 103 -44.87 37.20 31.35
C SER A 103 -44.74 38.20 30.20
N VAL A 104 -43.68 38.13 29.39
CA VAL A 104 -43.39 39.07 28.31
C VAL A 104 -44.28 38.77 27.10
N THR A 105 -44.94 39.79 26.56
CA THR A 105 -45.84 39.66 25.40
C THR A 105 -45.28 40.28 24.13
N LEU A 106 -44.35 41.25 24.24
CA LEU A 106 -43.78 41.96 23.10
C LEU A 106 -42.24 42.04 23.23
N MET A 107 -41.53 41.45 22.26
CA MET A 107 -40.07 41.41 22.15
C MET A 107 -39.55 42.04 20.85
N ASN A 108 -40.40 42.77 20.13
CA ASN A 108 -40.05 43.36 18.85
C ASN A 108 -38.78 44.24 18.94
N SER A 109 -37.86 44.01 18.00
CA SER A 109 -36.56 44.69 17.89
C SER A 109 -35.64 44.57 19.11
N MET A 110 -35.84 43.60 20.01
CA MET A 110 -35.10 43.50 21.28
C MET A 110 -33.57 43.53 21.10
N PHE A 111 -33.04 42.79 20.12
CA PHE A 111 -31.61 42.71 19.77
C PHE A 111 -31.30 43.26 18.37
N CYS A 112 -32.19 44.09 17.82
CA CYS A 112 -31.98 44.74 16.52
C CYS A 112 -30.68 45.57 16.53
N ASP A 113 -29.80 45.38 15.54
CA ASP A 113 -28.46 45.96 15.43
C ASP A 113 -27.51 45.65 16.60
N ALA A 114 -27.79 44.63 17.42
CA ALA A 114 -26.87 44.13 18.44
C ALA A 114 -25.83 43.18 17.82
N SER A 115 -24.99 43.69 16.93
CA SER A 115 -24.17 42.89 16.00
C SER A 115 -23.24 41.85 16.65
N ALA A 116 -22.70 42.10 17.85
CA ALA A 116 -21.89 41.13 18.61
C ALA A 116 -22.68 40.26 19.61
N PHE A 117 -24.01 40.33 19.64
CA PHE A 117 -24.83 39.53 20.54
C PHE A 117 -24.78 38.04 20.15
N ASN A 118 -24.34 37.20 21.10
CA ASN A 118 -24.32 35.74 20.94
C ASN A 118 -24.39 35.05 22.31
N GLN A 119 -25.24 35.53 23.22
CA GLN A 119 -25.47 34.92 24.54
C GLN A 119 -26.58 33.85 24.46
N ALA A 120 -26.54 32.86 25.36
CA ALA A 120 -27.58 31.84 25.46
C ALA A 120 -28.91 32.44 25.95
N ILE A 121 -29.99 32.07 25.27
CA ILE A 121 -31.39 32.47 25.51
C ILE A 121 -32.37 31.33 25.18
N GLY A 122 -31.88 30.09 25.09
CA GLY A 122 -32.66 28.93 24.64
C GLY A 122 -33.75 28.53 25.63
N ASP A 123 -33.50 28.69 26.93
CA ASP A 123 -34.41 28.26 28.01
C ASP A 123 -35.58 29.24 28.26
N TRP A 124 -35.74 30.24 27.40
CA TRP A 124 -36.78 31.27 27.54
C TRP A 124 -38.18 30.74 27.20
N ASP A 125 -39.11 30.84 28.16
CA ASP A 125 -40.54 30.59 27.91
C ASP A 125 -41.17 31.76 27.15
N LEU A 126 -41.36 31.58 25.84
CA LEU A 126 -41.97 32.56 24.95
C LEU A 126 -43.48 32.34 24.72
N SER A 127 -44.12 31.47 25.52
CA SER A 127 -45.54 31.10 25.37
C SER A 127 -46.56 32.22 25.64
N SER A 128 -46.09 33.43 26.00
CA SER A 128 -46.88 34.66 26.10
C SER A 128 -46.62 35.66 24.95
N VAL A 129 -45.55 35.49 24.17
CA VAL A 129 -45.11 36.46 23.15
C VAL A 129 -46.00 36.42 21.91
N THR A 130 -46.37 37.60 21.42
CA THR A 130 -47.19 37.76 20.20
C THR A 130 -46.46 38.46 19.05
N ASP A 131 -45.37 39.18 19.33
CA ASP A 131 -44.63 39.98 18.34
C ASP A 131 -43.10 39.86 18.51
N MET A 132 -42.43 39.38 17.46
CA MET A 132 -40.97 39.22 17.34
C MET A 132 -40.38 40.03 16.15
N THR A 133 -41.13 41.00 15.63
CA THR A 133 -40.75 41.83 14.48
C THR A 133 -39.36 42.47 14.69
N TYR A 134 -38.42 42.26 13.77
CA TYR A 134 -37.00 42.67 13.86
C TYR A 134 -36.18 42.14 15.05
N MET A 135 -36.61 41.09 15.79
CA MET A 135 -35.97 40.73 17.07
C MET A 135 -34.44 40.56 17.00
N PHE A 136 -33.92 39.94 15.92
CA PHE A 136 -32.49 39.71 15.64
C PHE A 136 -32.01 40.37 14.34
N PHE A 137 -32.73 41.38 13.83
CA PHE A 137 -32.29 42.15 12.66
C PHE A 137 -30.87 42.69 12.89
N GLY A 138 -29.92 42.43 12.00
CA GLY A 138 -28.54 42.91 12.12
C GLY A 138 -27.74 42.32 13.29
N ALA A 139 -28.26 41.30 13.99
CA ALA A 139 -27.53 40.56 15.04
C ALA A 139 -26.52 39.57 14.41
N ALA A 140 -25.57 40.10 13.64
CA ALA A 140 -24.71 39.37 12.70
C ALA A 140 -23.97 38.16 13.28
N ALA A 141 -23.60 38.20 14.57
CA ALA A 141 -22.88 37.14 15.28
C ALA A 141 -23.78 36.13 16.03
N PHE A 142 -25.10 36.30 16.02
CA PHE A 142 -26.02 35.45 16.78
C PHE A 142 -26.15 34.07 16.15
N ASN A 143 -25.77 33.03 16.89
CA ASN A 143 -25.91 31.63 16.49
C ASN A 143 -26.04 30.72 17.73
N LYS A 144 -27.05 30.97 18.57
CA LYS A 144 -27.39 30.12 19.72
C LYS A 144 -28.71 29.40 19.48
N SER A 145 -28.77 28.13 19.92
CA SER A 145 -29.98 27.31 19.81
C SER A 145 -31.18 27.99 20.47
N ILE A 146 -32.27 28.00 19.73
CA ILE A 146 -33.59 28.55 20.08
C ILE A 146 -34.71 27.63 19.55
N GLY A 147 -34.39 26.39 19.15
CA GLY A 147 -35.37 25.45 18.58
C GLY A 147 -36.49 25.06 19.55
N ASP A 148 -36.19 25.04 20.85
CA ASP A 148 -37.13 24.69 21.92
C ASP A 148 -38.14 25.81 22.28
N TRP A 149 -38.10 26.96 21.60
CA TRP A 149 -38.98 28.10 21.89
C TRP A 149 -40.46 27.86 21.52
N TYR A 150 -41.36 28.10 22.48
CA TYR A 150 -42.81 28.04 22.28
C TYR A 150 -43.38 29.27 21.56
N VAL A 151 -43.24 29.32 20.23
CA VAL A 151 -43.65 30.49 19.41
C VAL A 151 -45.11 30.48 18.93
N SER A 152 -45.95 29.53 19.36
CA SER A 152 -47.32 29.28 18.87
C SER A 152 -48.34 30.42 19.05
N ARG A 153 -47.96 31.56 19.62
CA ARG A 153 -48.80 32.77 19.75
C ARG A 153 -48.29 33.96 18.95
N VAL A 154 -47.11 33.85 18.34
CA VAL A 154 -46.53 34.88 17.49
C VAL A 154 -47.36 35.00 16.21
N THR A 155 -47.67 36.23 15.80
CA THR A 155 -48.47 36.50 14.59
C THR A 155 -47.66 37.14 13.45
N THR A 156 -46.44 37.58 13.75
CA THR A 156 -45.50 38.24 12.82
C THR A 156 -44.05 37.90 13.19
N MET A 157 -43.25 37.53 12.17
CA MET A 157 -41.79 37.42 12.24
C MET A 157 -41.11 38.31 11.18
N TYR A 158 -41.76 39.43 10.83
CA TYR A 158 -41.26 40.43 9.89
C TYR A 158 -39.80 40.80 10.19
N MET A 159 -38.92 40.57 9.20
CA MET A 159 -37.46 40.79 9.28
C MET A 159 -36.75 40.23 10.54
N MET A 160 -37.27 39.16 11.16
CA MET A 160 -36.78 38.69 12.47
C MET A 160 -35.27 38.38 12.48
N PHE A 161 -34.74 37.72 11.45
CA PHE A 161 -33.33 37.32 11.30
C PHE A 161 -32.63 38.02 10.12
N ARG A 162 -33.20 39.11 9.59
CA ARG A 162 -32.60 39.84 8.47
C ARG A 162 -31.19 40.33 8.85
N GLU A 163 -30.18 40.05 8.03
CA GLU A 163 -28.75 40.34 8.28
C GLU A 163 -28.16 39.65 9.53
N ALA A 164 -28.82 38.62 10.09
CA ALA A 164 -28.22 37.72 11.10
C ALA A 164 -27.29 36.70 10.42
N SER A 165 -26.19 37.19 9.83
CA SER A 165 -25.34 36.46 8.88
C SER A 165 -24.80 35.10 9.34
N ALA A 166 -24.63 34.91 10.66
CA ALA A 166 -24.11 33.68 11.25
C ALA A 166 -25.20 32.71 11.76
N PHE A 167 -26.48 33.07 11.68
CA PHE A 167 -27.57 32.26 12.24
C PHE A 167 -27.86 31.03 11.37
N ASP A 168 -27.62 29.86 11.94
CA ASP A 168 -27.89 28.55 11.33
C ASP A 168 -28.18 27.53 12.44
N GLN A 169 -29.33 27.70 13.12
CA GLN A 169 -29.79 26.81 14.20
C GLN A 169 -31.14 26.22 13.84
N ASP A 170 -31.31 24.94 14.15
CA ASP A 170 -32.56 24.21 13.93
C ASP A 170 -33.74 24.92 14.62
N ILE A 171 -34.73 25.25 13.81
CA ILE A 171 -36.02 25.85 14.16
C ILE A 171 -37.17 25.16 13.40
N GLY A 172 -36.92 23.98 12.81
CA GLY A 172 -37.93 23.21 12.08
C GLY A 172 -39.12 22.79 12.94
N GLY A 173 -38.90 22.65 14.25
CA GLY A 173 -39.93 22.32 15.25
C GLY A 173 -40.84 23.48 15.69
N TRP A 174 -40.66 24.71 15.20
CA TRP A 174 -41.48 25.86 15.59
C TRP A 174 -42.93 25.79 15.04
N ASP A 175 -43.92 25.96 15.92
CA ASP A 175 -45.32 26.16 15.54
C ASP A 175 -45.55 27.59 14.99
N VAL A 176 -45.35 27.75 13.68
CA VAL A 176 -45.57 29.00 12.94
C VAL A 176 -47.00 29.17 12.42
N SER A 177 -47.94 28.28 12.76
CA SER A 177 -49.29 28.20 12.15
C SER A 177 -50.13 29.49 12.26
N LYS A 178 -49.81 30.39 13.18
CA LYS A 178 -50.51 31.69 13.37
C LYS A 178 -49.83 32.88 12.71
N ILE A 179 -48.68 32.68 12.07
CA ILE A 179 -47.91 33.77 11.46
C ILE A 179 -48.56 34.19 10.14
N THR A 180 -48.70 35.50 9.97
CA THR A 180 -49.29 36.11 8.77
C THR A 180 -48.29 36.89 7.92
N ASP A 181 -47.14 37.27 8.50
CA ASP A 181 -46.08 38.04 7.85
C ASP A 181 -44.68 37.47 8.18
N MET A 182 -43.98 37.07 7.12
CA MET A 182 -42.59 36.58 7.09
C MET A 182 -41.72 37.40 6.12
N TYR A 183 -42.13 38.63 5.78
CA TYR A 183 -41.42 39.51 4.85
C TYR A 183 -39.95 39.68 5.27
N MET A 184 -39.03 39.37 4.34
CA MET A 184 -37.58 39.42 4.57
C MET A 184 -37.07 38.67 5.82
N MET A 185 -37.79 37.67 6.35
CA MET A 185 -37.47 37.04 7.64
C MET A 185 -36.00 36.59 7.78
N PHE A 186 -35.43 35.99 6.73
CA PHE A 186 -34.02 35.52 6.67
C PHE A 186 -33.18 36.28 5.62
N SER A 187 -33.62 37.47 5.17
CA SER A 187 -32.91 38.21 4.13
C SER A 187 -31.47 38.50 4.57
N TYR A 188 -30.48 38.08 3.78
CA TYR A 188 -29.04 38.15 4.09
C TYR A 188 -28.59 37.40 5.36
N ALA A 189 -29.36 36.43 5.87
CA ALA A 189 -28.91 35.46 6.87
C ALA A 189 -28.06 34.36 6.18
N SER A 190 -26.89 34.74 5.69
CA SER A 190 -26.09 33.96 4.70
C SER A 190 -25.71 32.53 5.11
N ALA A 191 -25.67 32.22 6.41
CA ALA A 191 -25.38 30.87 6.90
C ALA A 191 -26.61 29.95 6.97
N PHE A 192 -27.83 30.50 6.93
CA PHE A 192 -29.05 29.74 7.23
C PHE A 192 -29.34 28.65 6.19
N ASN A 193 -29.27 27.40 6.63
CA ASN A 193 -29.52 26.21 5.82
C ASN A 193 -30.16 25.08 6.66
N GLN A 194 -31.31 25.35 7.25
CA GLN A 194 -32.06 24.39 8.08
C GLN A 194 -33.33 23.92 7.37
N ASP A 195 -33.77 22.68 7.67
CA ASP A 195 -35.05 22.16 7.20
C ASP A 195 -36.21 22.83 7.94
N ILE A 196 -37.06 23.52 7.18
CA ILE A 196 -38.30 24.15 7.64
C ILE A 196 -39.52 23.67 6.83
N GLY A 197 -39.41 22.55 6.12
CA GLY A 197 -40.53 22.01 5.33
C GLY A 197 -41.72 21.54 6.15
N GLY A 198 -41.51 21.25 7.44
CA GLY A 198 -42.57 20.96 8.41
C GLY A 198 -43.40 22.18 8.86
N TRP A 199 -43.02 23.41 8.50
CA TRP A 199 -43.72 24.62 8.92
C TRP A 199 -45.10 24.78 8.26
N ASP A 200 -46.15 24.95 9.07
CA ASP A 200 -47.49 25.31 8.59
C ASP A 200 -47.55 26.80 8.20
N VAL A 201 -47.30 27.09 6.92
CA VAL A 201 -47.38 28.44 6.34
C VAL A 201 -48.78 28.77 5.77
N SER A 202 -49.83 27.99 6.08
CA SER A 202 -51.18 28.16 5.50
C SER A 202 -51.82 29.53 5.75
N ASN A 203 -51.36 30.29 6.75
CA ASN A 203 -51.87 31.62 7.10
C ASN A 203 -50.96 32.79 6.64
N VAL A 204 -49.82 32.51 5.99
CA VAL A 204 -48.87 33.55 5.58
C VAL A 204 -49.39 34.31 4.35
N ASN A 205 -49.43 35.63 4.46
CA ASN A 205 -49.86 36.54 3.38
C ASN A 205 -48.66 37.25 2.72
N PHE A 206 -47.57 37.46 3.47
CA PHE A 206 -46.39 38.19 2.99
C PHE A 206 -45.12 37.36 3.21
N MET A 207 -44.51 36.91 2.11
CA MET A 207 -43.28 36.10 2.12
C MET A 207 -42.23 36.64 1.12
N ASN A 208 -42.40 37.88 0.68
CA ASN A 208 -41.50 38.55 -0.26
C ASN A 208 -40.09 38.65 0.34
N LYS A 209 -39.07 38.36 -0.48
CA LYS A 209 -37.65 38.48 -0.12
C LYS A 209 -37.24 37.67 1.13
N MET A 210 -38.02 36.67 1.56
CA MET A 210 -37.77 35.87 2.77
C MET A 210 -36.34 35.34 2.83
N PHE A 211 -35.84 34.80 1.70
CA PHE A 211 -34.47 34.28 1.54
C PHE A 211 -33.64 35.11 0.54
N GLU A 212 -33.91 36.41 0.39
CA GLU A 212 -33.07 37.28 -0.46
C GLU A 212 -31.63 37.30 0.08
N GLY A 213 -30.66 36.80 -0.70
CA GLY A 213 -29.25 36.67 -0.27
C GLY A 213 -28.93 35.39 0.51
N VAL A 214 -29.84 34.41 0.55
CA VAL A 214 -29.64 33.08 1.16
C VAL A 214 -29.69 32.00 0.07
N THR A 215 -29.04 30.87 0.31
CA THR A 215 -29.07 29.67 -0.55
C THR A 215 -29.23 28.46 0.35
N LEU A 216 -30.44 27.90 0.41
CA LEU A 216 -30.69 26.61 1.03
C LEU A 216 -30.07 25.52 0.15
N SER A 217 -29.60 24.42 0.75
CA SER A 217 -29.23 23.22 0.00
C SER A 217 -30.43 22.67 -0.76
N THR A 218 -30.18 21.98 -1.87
CA THR A 218 -31.24 21.37 -2.68
C THR A 218 -32.08 20.41 -1.83
N THR A 219 -31.47 19.65 -0.92
CA THR A 219 -32.18 18.82 0.09
C THR A 219 -33.20 19.60 0.91
N ASN A 220 -32.80 20.72 1.53
CA ASN A 220 -33.68 21.52 2.40
C ASN A 220 -34.74 22.26 1.59
N TYR A 221 -34.41 22.76 0.39
CA TYR A 221 -35.40 23.41 -0.46
C TYR A 221 -36.41 22.42 -1.06
N ASN A 222 -35.96 21.20 -1.40
CA ASN A 222 -36.83 20.11 -1.79
C ASN A 222 -37.81 19.73 -0.68
N ALA A 223 -37.34 19.63 0.57
CA ALA A 223 -38.18 19.36 1.74
C ALA A 223 -39.21 20.48 1.97
N LEU A 224 -38.78 21.74 1.86
CA LEU A 224 -39.64 22.93 1.93
C LEU A 224 -40.77 22.88 0.90
N LEU A 225 -40.43 22.69 -0.38
CA LEU A 225 -41.41 22.63 -1.47
C LEU A 225 -42.41 21.49 -1.28
N GLN A 226 -41.93 20.28 -0.96
CA GLN A 226 -42.77 19.09 -0.78
C GLN A 226 -43.71 19.21 0.42
N GLY A 227 -43.21 19.70 1.56
CA GLY A 227 -44.00 19.91 2.78
C GLY A 227 -45.08 20.97 2.57
N TRP A 228 -44.72 22.13 2.03
CA TRP A 228 -45.68 23.23 1.81
C TRP A 228 -46.73 22.89 0.74
N ALA A 229 -46.42 22.03 -0.23
CA ALA A 229 -47.40 21.54 -1.20
C ALA A 229 -48.51 20.65 -0.58
N GLN A 230 -48.34 20.15 0.65
CA GLN A 230 -49.40 19.44 1.38
C GLN A 230 -50.37 20.37 2.13
N LEU A 231 -50.11 21.67 2.15
CA LEU A 231 -50.85 22.65 2.96
C LEU A 231 -52.00 23.32 2.19
N ALA A 232 -52.95 23.89 2.94
CA ALA A 232 -54.02 24.72 2.40
C ALA A 232 -53.56 26.19 2.31
N LEU A 233 -52.68 26.48 1.35
CA LEU A 233 -51.99 27.77 1.23
C LEU A 233 -52.93 28.94 0.85
N GLN A 234 -52.57 30.16 1.26
CA GLN A 234 -53.18 31.39 0.74
C GLN A 234 -52.90 31.56 -0.76
N SER A 235 -53.82 32.17 -1.50
CA SER A 235 -53.64 32.41 -2.94
C SER A 235 -52.84 33.69 -3.23
N GLY A 236 -52.03 33.69 -4.30
CA GLY A 236 -51.36 34.88 -4.82
C GLY A 236 -50.16 35.37 -3.99
N VAL A 237 -49.60 34.55 -3.11
CA VAL A 237 -48.43 34.90 -2.30
C VAL A 237 -47.18 34.97 -3.19
N SER A 238 -46.38 36.01 -3.01
CA SER A 238 -45.04 36.13 -3.59
C SER A 238 -44.01 35.59 -2.61
N PHE A 239 -43.31 34.53 -3.00
CA PHE A 239 -42.26 33.86 -2.23
C PHE A 239 -40.90 34.02 -2.93
N HIS A 240 -39.86 34.27 -2.15
CA HIS A 240 -38.50 34.42 -2.65
C HIS A 240 -37.57 33.47 -1.88
N ALA A 241 -37.21 32.35 -2.50
CA ALA A 241 -36.36 31.30 -1.94
C ALA A 241 -34.85 31.57 -2.07
N GLY A 242 -34.46 32.71 -2.66
CA GLY A 242 -33.05 33.08 -2.79
C GLY A 242 -32.44 32.50 -4.04
N ASN A 243 -31.21 31.99 -3.95
CA ASN A 243 -30.57 31.25 -5.05
C ASN A 243 -30.80 29.72 -4.93
N SER A 244 -31.62 29.27 -3.98
CA SER A 244 -31.87 27.85 -3.70
C SER A 244 -32.41 27.15 -4.95
N GLN A 245 -31.78 26.03 -5.34
CA GLN A 245 -32.18 25.21 -6.48
C GLN A 245 -33.00 24.00 -6.01
N TYR A 246 -33.89 23.48 -6.84
CA TYR A 246 -34.70 22.28 -6.56
C TYR A 246 -34.37 21.15 -7.54
N SER A 247 -34.53 19.89 -7.13
CA SER A 247 -34.14 18.78 -8.01
C SER A 247 -35.03 18.67 -9.24
N LEU A 248 -34.40 18.53 -10.42
CA LEU A 248 -35.10 18.43 -11.69
C LEU A 248 -35.88 17.10 -11.80
N GLY A 249 -37.10 17.17 -12.35
CA GLY A 249 -37.91 15.97 -12.67
C GLY A 249 -38.49 15.19 -11.49
N GLY A 250 -38.09 15.49 -10.25
CA GLY A 250 -38.56 14.81 -9.03
C GLY A 250 -39.80 15.44 -8.36
N ASP A 251 -40.09 14.95 -7.15
CA ASP A 251 -41.24 15.38 -6.35
C ASP A 251 -41.19 16.87 -5.99
N ALA A 252 -39.99 17.45 -5.76
CA ALA A 252 -39.83 18.87 -5.48
C ALA A 252 -40.23 19.77 -6.67
N ALA A 253 -39.86 19.40 -7.90
CA ALA A 253 -40.30 20.10 -9.10
C ALA A 253 -41.82 20.05 -9.27
N THR A 254 -42.42 18.88 -8.99
CA THR A 254 -43.88 18.67 -9.02
C THR A 254 -44.59 19.50 -7.95
N ALA A 255 -44.07 19.50 -6.72
CA ALA A 255 -44.60 20.25 -5.59
C ALA A 255 -44.55 21.77 -5.84
N ARG A 256 -43.42 22.28 -6.34
CA ARG A 256 -43.27 23.68 -6.75
C ARG A 256 -44.29 24.08 -7.81
N GLN A 257 -44.45 23.27 -8.85
CA GLN A 257 -45.41 23.55 -9.91
C GLN A 257 -46.86 23.49 -9.41
N TYR A 258 -47.19 22.54 -8.52
CA TYR A 258 -48.48 22.45 -7.85
C TYR A 258 -48.81 23.71 -7.03
N ILE A 259 -47.83 24.25 -6.28
CA ILE A 259 -48.00 25.49 -5.50
C ILE A 259 -48.31 26.68 -6.42
N ILE A 260 -47.60 26.80 -7.54
CA ILE A 260 -47.81 27.85 -8.55
C ILE A 260 -49.19 27.70 -9.20
N ASP A 261 -49.55 26.53 -9.71
CA ASP A 261 -50.77 26.33 -10.51
C ASP A 261 -52.06 26.33 -9.66
N THR A 262 -52.00 25.80 -8.43
CA THR A 262 -53.17 25.65 -7.56
C THR A 262 -53.45 26.93 -6.75
N PHE A 263 -52.40 27.58 -6.24
CA PHE A 263 -52.54 28.75 -5.38
C PHE A 263 -52.11 30.06 -6.05
N GLY A 264 -51.60 30.03 -7.29
CA GLY A 264 -51.20 31.23 -8.01
C GLY A 264 -49.99 31.94 -7.41
N TRP A 265 -49.10 31.20 -6.72
CA TRP A 265 -47.91 31.78 -6.09
C TRP A 265 -46.90 32.27 -7.12
N ALA A 266 -46.23 33.38 -6.81
CA ALA A 266 -45.08 33.88 -7.55
C ALA A 266 -43.79 33.47 -6.82
N ILE A 267 -43.17 32.37 -7.24
CA ILE A 267 -41.92 31.85 -6.66
C ILE A 267 -40.71 32.41 -7.42
N THR A 268 -39.78 33.02 -6.70
CA THR A 268 -38.46 33.45 -7.19
C THR A 268 -37.37 32.64 -6.49
N ASP A 269 -36.64 31.81 -7.24
CA ASP A 269 -35.63 30.88 -6.73
C ASP A 269 -34.50 30.65 -7.76
N GLY A 270 -33.55 29.77 -7.45
CA GLY A 270 -32.43 29.43 -8.33
C GLY A 270 -32.82 28.61 -9.57
N GLY A 271 -34.08 28.18 -9.68
CA GLY A 271 -34.54 27.24 -10.70
C GLY A 271 -34.24 25.78 -10.36
N ALA A 272 -34.38 24.91 -11.35
CA ALA A 272 -34.02 23.50 -11.20
C ALA A 272 -32.49 23.32 -11.20
N ASP A 273 -31.99 22.27 -10.57
CA ASP A 273 -30.60 21.87 -10.79
C ASP A 273 -30.41 21.20 -12.16
N VAL A 274 -29.33 21.57 -12.82
CA VAL A 274 -28.93 21.19 -14.19
C VAL A 274 -27.41 21.01 -14.30
N VAL A 275 -26.70 21.11 -13.17
CA VAL A 275 -25.27 20.82 -13.06
C VAL A 275 -25.13 19.33 -12.79
N ALA A 276 -24.14 18.68 -13.39
CA ALA A 276 -23.85 17.27 -13.10
C ALA A 276 -22.83 17.15 -11.97
N PRO A 277 -22.84 16.03 -11.22
CA PRO A 277 -21.85 15.75 -10.19
C PRO A 277 -20.41 15.97 -10.62
N THR A 278 -19.53 16.08 -9.64
CA THR A 278 -18.09 16.19 -9.86
C THR A 278 -17.35 15.12 -9.07
N TRP A 279 -16.40 14.43 -9.69
CA TRP A 279 -15.53 13.47 -8.99
C TRP A 279 -14.66 14.20 -7.96
N VAL A 280 -14.68 13.76 -6.70
CA VAL A 280 -13.76 14.24 -5.64
C VAL A 280 -12.32 13.88 -6.01
N GLN A 281 -12.14 12.68 -6.54
CA GLN A 281 -10.94 12.23 -7.22
C GLN A 281 -11.36 11.51 -8.50
N ILE A 282 -10.84 11.94 -9.64
CA ILE A 282 -11.11 11.26 -10.93
C ILE A 282 -10.57 9.82 -10.83
N PRO A 283 -11.38 8.79 -11.13
CA PRO A 283 -10.95 7.40 -11.14
C PRO A 283 -9.66 7.20 -11.95
N GLN A 284 -8.74 6.40 -11.41
CA GLN A 284 -7.43 6.11 -12.00
C GLN A 284 -7.26 4.61 -12.20
N ASP A 285 -6.39 4.22 -13.13
CA ASP A 285 -5.96 2.83 -13.31
C ASP A 285 -5.41 2.25 -12.00
N GLN A 286 -5.77 1.00 -11.71
CA GLN A 286 -5.41 0.27 -10.50
C GLN A 286 -4.56 -0.96 -10.85
N THR A 287 -3.65 -1.31 -9.93
CA THR A 287 -2.84 -2.53 -10.01
C THR A 287 -2.96 -3.26 -8.67
N ILE A 288 -3.30 -4.55 -8.70
CA ILE A 288 -3.42 -5.37 -7.49
C ILE A 288 -2.59 -6.66 -7.61
N GLY A 289 -2.15 -7.21 -6.47
CA GLY A 289 -1.39 -8.44 -6.43
C GLY A 289 -2.27 -9.69 -6.60
N SER A 290 -1.63 -10.79 -7.00
CA SER A 290 -2.27 -12.11 -7.09
C SER A 290 -3.04 -12.48 -5.82
N ALA A 291 -4.26 -12.96 -6.01
CA ALA A 291 -5.22 -13.34 -4.97
C ALA A 291 -5.62 -12.25 -3.95
N GLU A 292 -5.28 -10.97 -4.18
CA GLU A 292 -5.80 -9.86 -3.37
C GLU A 292 -7.27 -9.54 -3.74
N ALA A 293 -8.05 -9.09 -2.75
CA ALA A 293 -9.40 -8.58 -3.00
C ALA A 293 -9.31 -7.15 -3.55
N PHE A 294 -9.97 -6.89 -4.67
CA PHE A 294 -10.11 -5.54 -5.20
C PHE A 294 -11.05 -4.74 -4.31
N ILE A 295 -10.59 -3.58 -3.84
CA ILE A 295 -11.37 -2.62 -3.06
C ILE A 295 -10.98 -1.23 -3.56
N TYR A 296 -11.90 -0.49 -4.16
CA TYR A 296 -11.65 0.86 -4.64
C TYR A 296 -12.82 1.79 -4.30
N ASP A 297 -12.54 2.80 -3.50
CA ASP A 297 -13.51 3.78 -2.98
C ASP A 297 -13.49 5.02 -3.89
N ILE A 298 -14.62 5.30 -4.56
CA ILE A 298 -14.77 6.41 -5.51
C ILE A 298 -15.87 7.33 -5.03
N ASN A 299 -15.54 8.60 -4.82
CA ASN A 299 -16.46 9.61 -4.31
C ASN A 299 -16.73 10.71 -5.34
N ALA A 300 -17.98 11.15 -5.42
CA ALA A 300 -18.42 12.35 -6.11
C ALA A 300 -19.14 13.31 -5.17
N THR A 301 -19.19 14.58 -5.56
CA THR A 301 -19.86 15.67 -4.87
C THR A 301 -20.68 16.49 -5.84
N ASP A 302 -21.86 16.90 -5.41
CA ASP A 302 -22.73 17.85 -6.10
C ASP A 302 -23.35 18.84 -5.09
N ASN A 303 -24.05 19.86 -5.56
CA ASN A 303 -24.87 20.76 -4.73
C ASN A 303 -26.23 20.11 -4.39
N ASP A 304 -26.75 19.28 -5.30
CA ASP A 304 -27.83 18.34 -5.02
C ASP A 304 -27.30 17.06 -4.36
N ALA A 305 -28.19 16.24 -3.82
CA ALA A 305 -27.80 14.96 -3.22
C ALA A 305 -27.31 13.99 -4.31
N ILE A 306 -26.22 13.27 -4.06
CA ILE A 306 -25.85 12.11 -4.86
C ILE A 306 -26.95 11.05 -4.72
N SER A 307 -27.39 10.52 -5.85
CA SER A 307 -28.50 9.56 -5.95
C SER A 307 -27.96 8.13 -5.99
N HIS A 308 -27.31 7.74 -7.09
CA HIS A 308 -26.78 6.39 -7.26
C HIS A 308 -25.45 6.33 -8.01
N TYR A 309 -24.58 5.39 -7.62
CA TYR A 309 -23.41 4.94 -8.38
C TYR A 309 -23.72 3.63 -9.15
N TRP A 310 -23.13 3.43 -10.34
CA TRP A 310 -23.22 2.14 -11.06
C TRP A 310 -22.00 1.88 -11.95
N LEU A 311 -21.86 0.63 -12.43
CA LEU A 311 -20.81 0.19 -13.37
C LEU A 311 -21.38 -0.20 -14.73
N ASN A 312 -20.56 -0.15 -15.78
CA ASN A 312 -20.86 -0.72 -17.08
C ASN A 312 -20.93 -2.26 -17.10
N ASP A 313 -20.12 -2.93 -16.26
CA ASP A 313 -20.06 -4.39 -16.14
C ASP A 313 -20.10 -4.82 -14.67
N THR A 314 -21.13 -5.59 -14.31
CA THR A 314 -21.35 -6.12 -12.95
C THR A 314 -21.21 -7.65 -12.88
N SER A 315 -20.60 -8.28 -13.89
CA SER A 315 -20.42 -9.73 -13.94
C SER A 315 -19.38 -10.24 -12.93
N LEU A 316 -18.27 -9.53 -12.78
CA LEU A 316 -17.15 -9.84 -11.88
C LEU A 316 -16.93 -8.78 -10.80
N PHE A 317 -17.58 -7.61 -10.93
CA PHE A 317 -17.46 -6.47 -10.03
C PHE A 317 -18.82 -6.04 -9.50
N GLN A 318 -18.82 -5.42 -8.34
CA GLN A 318 -19.99 -4.82 -7.70
C GLN A 318 -19.58 -3.45 -7.17
N ILE A 319 -20.51 -2.50 -7.19
CA ILE A 319 -20.37 -1.19 -6.57
C ILE A 319 -21.50 -1.04 -5.56
N ASP A 320 -21.24 -0.41 -4.43
CA ASP A 320 -22.30 0.00 -3.51
C ASP A 320 -22.94 1.30 -4.01
N ASP A 321 -24.24 1.25 -4.30
CA ASP A 321 -25.01 2.30 -4.95
C ASP A 321 -24.95 3.67 -4.24
N TYR A 322 -24.55 3.75 -2.96
CA TYR A 322 -24.56 4.99 -2.16
C TYR A 322 -23.16 5.46 -1.74
N THR A 323 -22.22 4.53 -1.53
CA THR A 323 -20.85 4.83 -1.08
C THR A 323 -19.83 4.82 -2.19
N GLY A 324 -20.17 4.32 -3.39
CA GLY A 324 -19.23 4.25 -4.52
C GLY A 324 -18.10 3.23 -4.34
N LEU A 325 -18.20 2.35 -3.33
CA LEU A 325 -17.20 1.32 -3.04
C LEU A 325 -17.29 0.16 -4.05
N ILE A 326 -16.27 0.03 -4.90
CA ILE A 326 -16.15 -1.07 -5.87
C ILE A 326 -15.40 -2.24 -5.25
N THR A 327 -15.93 -3.46 -5.44
CA THR A 327 -15.29 -4.73 -5.06
C THR A 327 -15.43 -5.79 -6.15
N ASN A 328 -14.60 -6.83 -6.13
CA ASN A 328 -14.77 -8.00 -6.99
C ASN A 328 -15.65 -9.08 -6.34
N SER A 329 -16.55 -9.68 -7.11
CA SER A 329 -17.48 -10.73 -6.63
C SER A 329 -16.86 -12.13 -6.64
N THR A 330 -15.82 -12.33 -7.45
CA THR A 330 -15.09 -13.60 -7.62
C THR A 330 -13.59 -13.35 -7.76
N ALA A 331 -12.77 -14.38 -7.51
CA ALA A 331 -11.33 -14.29 -7.73
C ALA A 331 -11.00 -13.89 -9.18
N LEU A 332 -10.12 -12.91 -9.35
CA LEU A 332 -9.68 -12.39 -10.63
C LEU A 332 -8.40 -13.14 -11.06
N PRO A 333 -8.29 -13.69 -12.29
CA PRO A 333 -7.11 -14.42 -12.72
C PRO A 333 -5.91 -13.50 -12.94
N ASP A 334 -4.73 -13.99 -12.56
CA ASP A 334 -3.47 -13.27 -12.72
C ASP A 334 -3.14 -13.00 -14.21
N GLY A 335 -2.40 -11.93 -14.49
CA GLY A 335 -2.06 -11.50 -15.86
C GLY A 335 -3.24 -10.95 -16.67
N THR A 336 -4.41 -10.74 -16.06
CA THR A 336 -5.60 -10.20 -16.72
C THR A 336 -5.73 -8.69 -16.49
N THR A 337 -6.17 -7.95 -17.51
CA THR A 337 -6.56 -6.54 -17.38
C THR A 337 -8.06 -6.38 -17.61
N TYR A 338 -8.75 -5.76 -16.66
CA TYR A 338 -10.16 -5.39 -16.76
C TYR A 338 -10.32 -3.92 -17.10
N TYR A 339 -11.39 -3.55 -17.80
CA TYR A 339 -11.72 -2.17 -18.15
C TYR A 339 -13.14 -1.88 -17.65
N LEU A 340 -13.26 -0.95 -16.70
CA LEU A 340 -14.53 -0.54 -16.11
C LEU A 340 -14.82 0.92 -16.44
N GLU A 341 -16.10 1.24 -16.55
CA GLU A 341 -16.60 2.61 -16.54
C GLU A 341 -17.56 2.73 -15.36
N VAL A 342 -17.22 3.62 -14.42
CA VAL A 342 -18.06 3.97 -13.28
C VAL A 342 -18.85 5.22 -13.61
N PHE A 343 -20.09 5.25 -13.15
CA PHE A 343 -21.04 6.32 -13.33
C PHE A 343 -21.60 6.76 -11.98
N VAL A 344 -22.01 8.03 -11.90
CA VAL A 344 -22.75 8.56 -10.75
C VAL A 344 -23.73 9.62 -11.23
N ASN A 345 -24.89 9.71 -10.58
CA ASN A 345 -25.86 10.78 -10.78
C ASN A 345 -26.28 11.48 -9.48
N ASP A 346 -26.80 12.68 -9.61
CA ASP A 346 -27.52 13.39 -8.56
C ASP A 346 -29.01 12.99 -8.51
N THR A 347 -29.76 13.53 -7.54
CA THR A 347 -31.22 13.36 -7.44
C THR A 347 -32.01 14.17 -8.48
N SER A 348 -31.35 15.00 -9.29
CA SER A 348 -31.89 15.70 -10.46
C SER A 348 -31.76 14.88 -11.76
N GLY A 349 -31.03 13.75 -11.71
CA GLY A 349 -30.77 12.88 -12.85
C GLY A 349 -29.61 13.32 -13.75
N ASN A 350 -28.85 14.36 -13.38
CA ASN A 350 -27.63 14.73 -14.08
C ASN A 350 -26.53 13.72 -13.72
N ALA A 351 -25.72 13.29 -14.70
CA ALA A 351 -24.77 12.20 -14.52
C ALA A 351 -23.40 12.47 -15.15
N ILE A 352 -22.37 11.88 -14.56
CA ILE A 352 -21.02 11.80 -15.10
C ILE A 352 -20.54 10.34 -15.15
N SER A 353 -19.49 10.09 -15.93
CA SER A 353 -18.78 8.81 -15.94
C SER A 353 -17.25 9.00 -15.91
N ALA A 354 -16.53 7.92 -15.61
CA ALA A 354 -15.09 7.83 -15.80
C ALA A 354 -14.69 6.37 -16.03
N ALA A 355 -13.78 6.16 -16.99
CA ALA A 355 -13.22 4.85 -17.29
C ALA A 355 -11.85 4.68 -16.62
N PHE A 356 -11.58 3.47 -16.15
CA PHE A 356 -10.29 3.06 -15.57
C PHE A 356 -10.06 1.56 -15.83
N SER A 357 -8.81 1.13 -15.72
CA SER A 357 -8.42 -0.28 -15.82
C SER A 357 -7.98 -0.87 -14.48
N ILE A 358 -8.05 -2.20 -14.36
CA ILE A 358 -7.55 -2.96 -13.21
C ILE A 358 -6.63 -4.06 -13.76
N GLU A 359 -5.34 -3.98 -13.42
CA GLU A 359 -4.33 -4.98 -13.78
C GLU A 359 -4.07 -5.93 -12.60
N ILE A 360 -4.17 -7.24 -12.85
CA ILE A 360 -3.86 -8.28 -11.87
C ILE A 360 -2.41 -8.73 -12.09
N CYS A 361 -1.48 -8.29 -11.24
CA CYS A 361 -0.09 -8.72 -11.33
C CYS A 361 0.08 -10.13 -10.77
N ASP A 362 0.59 -11.04 -11.59
CA ASP A 362 1.16 -12.28 -11.07
C ASP A 362 2.38 -11.98 -10.19
N GLY A 363 2.43 -12.65 -9.03
CA GLY A 363 3.54 -12.59 -8.08
C GLY A 363 4.14 -13.95 -7.77
N THR A 364 3.79 -14.99 -8.52
CA THR A 364 4.40 -16.32 -8.41
C THR A 364 5.53 -16.47 -9.41
N ALA A 365 6.63 -17.09 -8.99
CA ALA A 365 7.71 -17.40 -9.93
C ALA A 365 7.40 -18.72 -10.66
N PRO A 366 7.88 -18.91 -11.91
CA PRO A 366 7.64 -20.12 -12.67
C PRO A 366 8.09 -21.38 -11.94
N VAL A 367 7.62 -22.54 -12.37
CA VAL A 367 8.01 -23.84 -11.81
C VAL A 367 8.60 -24.73 -12.89
N TRP A 368 9.80 -25.26 -12.65
CA TRP A 368 10.45 -26.24 -13.53
C TRP A 368 9.56 -27.49 -13.72
N THR A 369 9.20 -27.78 -14.97
CA THR A 369 8.57 -29.05 -15.39
C THR A 369 9.62 -30.07 -15.84
N ILE A 370 10.72 -29.60 -16.45
CA ILE A 370 11.96 -30.34 -16.65
C ILE A 370 13.08 -29.48 -16.06
N MET A 371 13.57 -29.89 -14.89
CA MET A 371 14.61 -29.18 -14.13
C MET A 371 16.01 -29.43 -14.75
N PRO A 372 16.87 -28.40 -14.86
CA PRO A 372 18.27 -28.57 -15.23
C PRO A 372 19.00 -29.60 -14.35
N SER A 373 19.71 -30.52 -14.99
CA SER A 373 20.46 -31.61 -14.35
C SER A 373 21.82 -31.81 -15.01
N ASP A 374 22.80 -32.34 -14.27
CA ASP A 374 24.16 -32.58 -14.77
C ASP A 374 24.15 -33.48 -16.02
N GLN A 375 24.91 -33.05 -17.04
CA GLN A 375 25.07 -33.74 -18.32
C GLN A 375 26.49 -34.30 -18.46
N VAL A 376 26.60 -35.39 -19.22
CA VAL A 376 27.84 -36.08 -19.52
C VAL A 376 27.88 -36.32 -21.02
N LEU A 377 28.93 -35.86 -21.69
CA LEU A 377 29.12 -35.94 -23.15
C LEU A 377 30.49 -36.54 -23.44
N ASN A 378 30.58 -37.35 -24.49
CA ASN A 378 31.88 -37.81 -24.98
C ASN A 378 32.59 -36.70 -25.76
N GLU A 379 33.90 -36.83 -26.02
CA GLU A 379 34.60 -35.95 -26.95
C GLU A 379 33.92 -35.98 -28.34
N GLU A 380 33.93 -34.85 -29.03
CA GLU A 380 33.17 -34.56 -30.28
C GLU A 380 31.63 -34.60 -30.19
N GLU A 381 31.04 -35.07 -29.08
CA GLU A 381 29.58 -35.09 -28.90
C GLU A 381 29.01 -33.67 -28.68
N SER A 382 27.92 -33.35 -29.39
CA SER A 382 27.23 -32.06 -29.25
C SER A 382 26.11 -32.13 -28.22
N LEU A 383 26.04 -31.14 -27.34
CA LEU A 383 24.96 -30.98 -26.37
C LEU A 383 23.62 -30.78 -27.11
N ASN A 384 22.64 -31.59 -26.74
CA ASN A 384 21.24 -31.41 -27.11
C ASN A 384 20.40 -31.71 -25.87
N TYR A 385 20.17 -30.68 -25.04
CA TYR A 385 19.56 -30.83 -23.73
C TYR A 385 18.38 -29.87 -23.57
N HIS A 386 17.21 -30.39 -23.21
CA HIS A 386 15.98 -29.61 -23.12
C HIS A 386 15.54 -29.46 -21.66
N VAL A 387 15.25 -28.22 -21.26
CA VAL A 387 14.65 -27.87 -19.97
C VAL A 387 13.31 -27.18 -20.20
N SER A 388 12.43 -27.12 -19.20
CA SER A 388 11.15 -26.43 -19.36
C SER A 388 10.55 -26.02 -18.03
N ALA A 389 9.80 -24.92 -18.03
CA ALA A 389 9.00 -24.45 -16.91
C ALA A 389 7.54 -24.24 -17.32
N THR A 390 6.67 -24.11 -16.32
CA THR A 390 5.26 -23.75 -16.43
C THR A 390 4.93 -22.71 -15.38
N ASP A 391 3.88 -21.93 -15.63
CA ASP A 391 3.46 -20.86 -14.73
C ASP A 391 1.93 -20.63 -14.82
N ASN A 392 1.35 -19.77 -13.95
CA ASN A 392 -0.06 -19.36 -14.05
C ASN A 392 -0.29 -18.38 -15.21
N VAL A 393 0.71 -17.55 -15.55
CA VAL A 393 0.73 -16.74 -16.77
C VAL A 393 1.69 -17.36 -17.81
N ALA A 394 1.98 -16.65 -18.90
CA ALA A 394 2.81 -17.20 -19.97
C ALA A 394 4.30 -17.10 -19.64
N ILE A 395 5.09 -18.13 -19.99
CA ILE A 395 6.56 -18.03 -19.99
C ILE A 395 7.00 -17.01 -21.06
N HIS A 396 7.83 -16.04 -20.68
CA HIS A 396 8.34 -15.00 -21.56
C HIS A 396 9.65 -15.38 -22.24
N SER A 397 10.67 -15.77 -21.46
CA SER A 397 11.99 -16.10 -22.01
C SER A 397 12.82 -17.04 -21.14
N TYR A 398 13.73 -17.76 -21.80
CA TYR A 398 14.81 -18.51 -21.18
C TYR A 398 16.15 -17.85 -21.52
N TRP A 399 17.12 -17.87 -20.60
CA TRP A 399 18.50 -17.44 -20.87
C TRP A 399 19.53 -18.19 -20.02
N LEU A 400 20.81 -18.06 -20.38
CA LEU A 400 21.95 -18.67 -19.67
C LEU A 400 22.83 -17.60 -19.01
N ASN A 401 23.56 -17.98 -17.97
CA ASN A 401 24.66 -17.17 -17.40
C ASN A 401 25.85 -17.00 -18.36
N ASP A 402 26.14 -17.99 -19.19
CA ASP A 402 27.22 -17.99 -20.17
C ASP A 402 26.70 -18.34 -21.57
N THR A 403 26.77 -17.36 -22.47
CA THR A 403 26.35 -17.47 -23.87
C THR A 403 27.52 -17.47 -24.85
N SER A 404 28.77 -17.60 -24.37
CA SER A 404 29.98 -17.59 -25.20
C SER A 404 30.18 -18.89 -25.99
N ILE A 405 29.74 -20.01 -25.40
CA ILE A 405 29.84 -21.37 -25.97
C ILE A 405 28.45 -21.97 -26.19
N PHE A 406 27.48 -21.66 -25.33
CA PHE A 406 26.15 -22.27 -25.32
C PHE A 406 25.06 -21.27 -25.71
N VAL A 407 23.97 -21.78 -26.28
CA VAL A 407 22.74 -21.01 -26.50
C VAL A 407 21.53 -21.80 -26.03
N ILE A 408 20.51 -21.09 -25.56
CA ILE A 408 19.18 -21.63 -25.26
C ILE A 408 18.16 -20.96 -26.19
N ASP A 409 17.24 -21.73 -26.73
CA ASP A 409 16.15 -21.20 -27.57
C ASP A 409 14.88 -20.91 -26.74
N PRO A 410 13.87 -20.24 -27.31
CA PRO A 410 12.63 -19.91 -26.59
C PRO A 410 11.80 -21.12 -26.14
N THR A 411 12.11 -22.34 -26.59
CA THR A 411 11.43 -23.58 -26.14
C THR A 411 12.12 -24.20 -24.92
N GLY A 412 13.35 -23.80 -24.62
CA GLY A 412 14.18 -24.35 -23.55
C GLY A 412 15.21 -25.38 -24.04
N LEU A 413 15.46 -25.48 -25.35
CA LEU A 413 16.51 -26.32 -25.91
C LEU A 413 17.88 -25.63 -25.79
N ILE A 414 18.83 -26.30 -25.14
CA ILE A 414 20.21 -25.88 -24.93
C ILE A 414 21.14 -26.67 -25.85
N ILE A 415 21.98 -25.97 -26.59
CA ILE A 415 23.01 -26.53 -27.47
C ILE A 415 24.35 -25.80 -27.32
N ASN A 416 25.46 -26.45 -27.66
CA ASN A 416 26.75 -25.80 -27.88
C ASN A 416 26.85 -25.23 -29.31
N THR A 417 27.52 -24.10 -29.45
CA THR A 417 27.76 -23.40 -30.73
C THR A 417 29.14 -23.67 -31.31
N THR A 418 30.05 -24.18 -30.49
CA THR A 418 31.43 -24.56 -30.84
C THR A 418 31.75 -25.92 -30.23
N PHE A 419 32.81 -26.59 -30.72
CA PHE A 419 33.28 -27.84 -30.13
C PHE A 419 33.66 -27.66 -28.66
N LEU A 420 33.19 -28.58 -27.82
CA LEU A 420 33.54 -28.61 -26.41
C LEU A 420 34.82 -29.41 -26.22
N THR A 421 35.83 -28.80 -25.59
CA THR A 421 37.05 -29.49 -25.17
C THR A 421 36.80 -30.31 -23.91
N ILE A 422 37.62 -31.34 -23.68
CA ILE A 422 37.62 -32.12 -22.42
C ILE A 422 37.67 -31.19 -21.21
N GLY A 423 36.81 -31.44 -20.22
CA GLY A 423 36.70 -30.60 -19.03
C GLY A 423 35.30 -30.54 -18.43
N LYS A 424 35.08 -29.52 -17.60
CA LYS A 424 33.80 -29.31 -16.91
C LYS A 424 33.31 -27.87 -17.07
N TYR A 425 32.14 -27.73 -17.67
CA TYR A 425 31.44 -26.46 -17.87
C TYR A 425 30.35 -26.30 -16.80
N TYR A 426 30.10 -25.07 -16.36
CA TYR A 426 29.09 -24.75 -15.35
C TYR A 426 28.10 -23.74 -15.94
N LEU A 427 26.83 -24.13 -16.01
CA LEU A 427 25.76 -23.30 -16.55
C LEU A 427 24.68 -23.09 -15.50
N GLU A 428 24.07 -21.91 -15.54
CA GLU A 428 22.84 -21.59 -14.82
C GLU A 428 21.80 -21.16 -15.85
N VAL A 429 20.69 -21.90 -15.89
CA VAL A 429 19.54 -21.56 -16.73
C VAL A 429 18.59 -20.71 -15.90
N PHE A 430 18.12 -19.63 -16.50
CA PHE A 430 17.10 -18.76 -15.96
C PHE A 430 15.87 -18.84 -16.86
N VAL A 431 14.69 -18.67 -16.27
CA VAL A 431 13.43 -18.50 -16.99
C VAL A 431 12.55 -17.50 -16.27
N ASN A 432 11.87 -16.65 -17.04
CA ASN A 432 10.88 -15.71 -16.53
C ASN A 432 9.53 -15.85 -17.23
N ASP A 433 8.48 -15.52 -16.51
CA ASP A 433 7.13 -15.29 -17.03
C ASP A 433 6.95 -13.88 -17.62
N THR A 434 5.76 -13.62 -18.16
CA THR A 434 5.35 -12.33 -18.72
C THR A 434 5.16 -11.21 -17.68
N SER A 435 5.05 -11.54 -16.40
CA SER A 435 4.96 -10.57 -15.29
C SER A 435 6.34 -10.22 -14.70
N GLY A 436 7.37 -10.98 -15.06
CA GLY A 436 8.77 -10.73 -14.74
C GLY A 436 9.29 -11.48 -13.52
N ASN A 437 8.55 -12.44 -12.96
CA ASN A 437 9.07 -13.30 -11.90
C ASN A 437 10.09 -14.29 -12.51
N VAL A 438 11.09 -14.71 -11.72
CA VAL A 438 12.26 -15.44 -12.25
C VAL A 438 12.60 -16.63 -11.36
N ILE A 439 12.88 -17.78 -11.99
CA ILE A 439 13.62 -18.88 -11.36
C ILE A 439 14.95 -19.13 -12.06
N SER A 440 15.90 -19.72 -11.35
CA SER A 440 17.12 -20.27 -11.93
C SER A 440 17.43 -21.67 -11.39
N ALA A 441 18.24 -22.41 -12.15
CA ALA A 441 18.85 -23.64 -11.68
C ALA A 441 20.19 -23.87 -12.38
N ALA A 442 21.20 -24.24 -11.58
CA ALA A 442 22.55 -24.51 -12.04
C ALA A 442 22.76 -26.01 -12.29
N PHE A 443 23.48 -26.32 -13.36
CA PHE A 443 23.92 -27.66 -13.72
C PHE A 443 25.32 -27.61 -14.33
N SER A 444 25.91 -28.77 -14.58
CA SER A 444 27.23 -28.85 -15.19
C SER A 444 27.29 -29.88 -16.31
N ILE A 445 28.17 -29.62 -17.27
CA ILE A 445 28.42 -30.51 -18.41
C ILE A 445 29.85 -31.01 -18.25
N ARG A 446 30.03 -32.34 -18.15
CA ARG A 446 31.34 -32.98 -18.18
C ARG A 446 31.59 -33.55 -19.58
N VAL A 447 32.66 -33.08 -20.21
CA VAL A 447 33.20 -33.68 -21.44
C VAL A 447 34.38 -34.55 -21.06
N TRP A 448 34.36 -35.79 -21.50
CA TRP A 448 35.36 -36.82 -21.19
C TRP A 448 35.63 -37.67 -22.44
N GLU A 449 36.77 -38.32 -22.43
CA GLU A 449 37.35 -39.03 -23.57
C GLU A 449 37.37 -40.54 -23.24
N ILE A 450 37.21 -41.40 -24.26
CA ILE A 450 36.77 -42.81 -24.13
C ILE A 450 37.49 -43.78 -25.10
N ILE A 451 38.48 -43.29 -25.84
CA ILE A 451 39.27 -44.01 -26.83
C ILE A 451 40.50 -44.56 -26.10
N SER A 452 40.63 -45.88 -26.06
CA SER A 452 41.82 -46.48 -25.45
C SER A 452 43.10 -46.12 -26.23
N PRO A 453 44.25 -45.98 -25.55
CA PRO A 453 45.54 -45.74 -26.21
C PRO A 453 45.86 -46.83 -27.25
N VAL A 454 46.76 -46.53 -28.19
CA VAL A 454 47.15 -47.48 -29.26
C VAL A 454 48.65 -47.71 -29.27
N TRP A 455 49.10 -48.98 -29.26
CA TRP A 455 50.51 -49.34 -29.46
C TRP A 455 51.06 -48.77 -30.78
N THR A 456 52.13 -47.97 -30.73
CA THR A 456 52.78 -47.43 -31.95
C THR A 456 53.48 -48.53 -32.75
N THR A 457 53.86 -49.60 -32.08
CA THR A 457 54.31 -50.86 -32.64
C THR A 457 53.86 -51.94 -31.66
N ILE A 458 53.12 -52.93 -32.15
CA ILE A 458 52.59 -54.01 -31.31
C ILE A 458 53.78 -54.72 -30.65
N PRO A 459 53.83 -54.81 -29.30
CA PRO A 459 54.87 -55.53 -28.60
C PRO A 459 54.95 -56.99 -29.03
N ALA A 460 56.17 -57.53 -29.08
CA ALA A 460 56.46 -58.83 -29.68
C ALA A 460 57.41 -59.65 -28.81
N ASP A 461 57.37 -60.97 -29.00
CA ASP A 461 58.23 -61.92 -28.31
C ASP A 461 59.73 -61.60 -28.50
N GLN A 462 60.52 -61.78 -27.45
CA GLN A 462 61.97 -61.55 -27.42
C GLN A 462 62.74 -62.86 -27.26
N ILE A 463 63.94 -62.93 -27.84
CA ILE A 463 64.87 -64.05 -27.66
C ILE A 463 66.20 -63.49 -27.17
N LEU A 464 66.76 -64.13 -26.15
CA LEU A 464 68.04 -63.78 -25.50
C LEU A 464 68.94 -65.03 -25.41
N ILE A 465 70.25 -64.84 -25.37
CA ILE A 465 71.21 -65.88 -25.03
C ILE A 465 71.51 -65.82 -23.51
N GLU A 466 71.79 -66.95 -22.87
CA GLU A 466 72.13 -67.01 -21.45
C GLU A 466 73.29 -66.04 -21.11
N GLY A 467 73.02 -65.13 -20.18
CA GLY A 467 73.94 -64.06 -19.79
C GLY A 467 73.65 -62.68 -20.42
N GLU A 468 72.82 -62.59 -21.46
CA GLU A 468 72.37 -61.30 -21.99
C GLU A 468 71.38 -60.61 -21.05
N SER A 469 71.32 -59.28 -21.12
CA SER A 469 70.34 -58.47 -20.39
C SER A 469 69.26 -57.97 -21.34
N LEU A 470 67.99 -58.10 -20.93
CA LEU A 470 66.85 -57.57 -21.65
C LEU A 470 66.90 -56.04 -21.63
N ASN A 471 66.73 -55.44 -22.81
CA ASN A 471 66.40 -54.03 -22.97
C ASN A 471 65.42 -53.92 -24.13
N TYR A 472 64.13 -53.94 -23.81
CA TYR A 472 63.06 -53.95 -24.81
C TYR A 472 62.11 -52.77 -24.59
N HIS A 473 62.08 -51.85 -25.56
CA HIS A 473 61.30 -50.62 -25.48
C HIS A 473 59.96 -50.79 -26.21
N VAL A 474 58.86 -50.61 -25.47
CA VAL A 474 57.50 -50.53 -26.01
C VAL A 474 57.02 -49.09 -26.03
N SER A 475 56.08 -48.77 -26.91
CA SER A 475 55.52 -47.42 -27.00
C SER A 475 54.07 -47.46 -27.47
N ALA A 476 53.27 -46.57 -26.90
CA ALA A 476 51.90 -46.30 -27.28
C ALA A 476 51.70 -44.79 -27.48
N THR A 477 50.64 -44.44 -28.19
CA THR A 477 50.20 -43.05 -28.40
C THR A 477 48.72 -42.96 -28.14
N ASP A 478 48.33 -41.84 -27.54
CA ASP A 478 46.96 -41.40 -27.46
C ASP A 478 46.87 -39.88 -27.68
N ASN A 479 45.69 -39.37 -28.04
CA ASN A 479 45.41 -37.95 -28.23
C ASN A 479 45.51 -37.12 -26.93
N VAL A 480 45.14 -37.68 -25.77
CA VAL A 480 45.32 -37.01 -24.45
C VAL A 480 46.70 -37.29 -23.83
N GLY A 481 47.44 -38.23 -24.40
CA GLY A 481 48.77 -38.64 -23.93
C GLY A 481 48.73 -39.80 -22.94
N ILE A 482 49.81 -40.57 -22.92
CA ILE A 482 50.02 -41.73 -22.04
C ILE A 482 50.31 -41.27 -20.61
N ASP A 483 49.67 -41.91 -19.62
CA ASP A 483 49.87 -41.65 -18.19
C ASP A 483 50.95 -42.57 -17.62
N CYS A 484 50.80 -43.90 -17.74
CA CYS A 484 51.84 -44.85 -17.34
C CYS A 484 51.81 -46.18 -18.10
N TYR A 485 52.93 -46.90 -18.00
CA TYR A 485 53.06 -48.31 -18.37
C TYR A 485 53.21 -49.16 -17.11
N TRP A 486 52.64 -50.35 -17.09
CA TRP A 486 52.91 -51.35 -16.06
C TRP A 486 52.90 -52.77 -16.62
N LEU A 487 53.36 -53.72 -15.81
CA LEU A 487 53.34 -55.15 -16.13
C LEU A 487 52.38 -55.86 -15.18
N ASP A 488 51.63 -56.84 -15.68
CA ASP A 488 51.02 -57.89 -14.86
C ASP A 488 51.65 -59.25 -15.20
N ASP A 489 51.73 -60.10 -14.18
CA ASP A 489 52.21 -61.49 -14.24
C ASP A 489 51.17 -62.38 -13.53
N THR A 490 49.91 -62.23 -13.94
CA THR A 490 48.81 -63.05 -13.44
C THR A 490 48.88 -64.46 -14.05
N VAL A 491 49.49 -65.36 -13.28
CA VAL A 491 49.61 -66.81 -13.52
C VAL A 491 48.53 -67.40 -14.44
N THR A 492 48.89 -67.65 -15.70
CA THR A 492 48.04 -68.41 -16.64
C THR A 492 48.31 -69.91 -16.50
N PHE A 493 47.39 -70.61 -15.83
CA PHE A 493 47.45 -72.08 -15.75
C PHE A 493 46.99 -72.73 -17.06
N GLN A 494 47.89 -73.36 -17.81
CA GLN A 494 47.48 -74.34 -18.83
C GLN A 494 47.22 -75.71 -18.20
N ILE A 495 46.06 -76.29 -18.52
CA ILE A 495 45.70 -77.67 -18.17
C ILE A 495 45.81 -78.50 -19.45
N ASP A 496 46.75 -79.45 -19.47
CA ASP A 496 46.76 -80.52 -20.48
C ASP A 496 45.86 -81.70 -20.05
N GLY A 497 45.73 -82.71 -20.92
CA GLY A 497 44.86 -83.86 -20.69
C GLY A 497 45.21 -84.78 -19.50
N THR A 498 46.23 -84.47 -18.70
CA THR A 498 46.67 -85.28 -17.55
C THR A 498 46.71 -84.55 -16.21
N GLY A 499 46.64 -83.21 -16.19
CA GLY A 499 46.51 -82.40 -14.97
C GLY A 499 47.77 -81.63 -14.57
N ILE A 500 47.59 -80.74 -13.57
CA ILE A 500 48.47 -79.61 -13.23
C ILE A 500 49.96 -79.98 -13.11
N PHE A 501 50.81 -79.30 -13.89
CA PHE A 501 52.23 -79.14 -13.62
C PHE A 501 52.54 -77.72 -13.10
N LEU A 502 53.45 -77.64 -12.13
CA LEU A 502 54.01 -76.40 -11.58
C LEU A 502 55.52 -76.42 -11.87
N LEU A 503 56.02 -75.59 -12.79
CA LEU A 503 57.46 -75.36 -12.98
C LEU A 503 57.80 -74.19 -13.94
N TRP A 504 57.33 -72.98 -13.65
CA TRP A 504 57.84 -71.75 -14.29
C TRP A 504 58.09 -70.69 -13.21
N LEU A 505 59.19 -69.93 -13.32
CA LEU A 505 59.56 -68.90 -12.35
C LEU A 505 58.67 -67.67 -12.52
N ASN A 506 57.67 -67.54 -11.65
CA ASN A 506 57.02 -66.26 -11.34
C ASN A 506 58.05 -65.36 -10.66
N ASP A 507 58.30 -64.18 -11.23
CA ASP A 507 59.06 -63.17 -10.49
C ASP A 507 58.81 -61.74 -11.02
N THR A 508 57.94 -61.02 -10.32
CA THR A 508 57.87 -59.55 -10.37
C THR A 508 59.17 -58.89 -9.85
N ASN A 509 60.14 -59.66 -9.34
CA ASN A 509 61.51 -59.21 -9.10
C ASN A 509 62.49 -59.56 -10.23
N MET A 510 62.10 -60.25 -11.32
CA MET A 510 62.96 -60.49 -12.49
C MET A 510 62.85 -59.39 -13.54
N PHE A 511 61.71 -58.70 -13.66
CA PHE A 511 61.50 -57.67 -14.69
C PHE A 511 61.02 -56.33 -14.10
N GLN A 512 61.21 -55.26 -14.84
CA GLN A 512 60.63 -53.95 -14.58
C GLN A 512 60.38 -53.24 -15.90
N ILE A 513 59.35 -52.40 -15.93
CA ILE A 513 59.14 -51.37 -16.95
C ILE A 513 59.35 -50.01 -16.28
N ASP A 514 59.99 -49.08 -16.97
CA ASP A 514 60.09 -47.68 -16.54
C ASP A 514 58.97 -46.81 -17.15
N ALA A 515 58.97 -45.52 -16.81
CA ALA A 515 57.94 -44.58 -17.27
C ALA A 515 58.02 -44.30 -18.80
N ASP A 516 59.17 -44.57 -19.43
CA ASP A 516 59.36 -44.41 -20.88
C ASP A 516 58.97 -45.68 -21.65
N GLY A 517 58.58 -46.76 -20.96
CA GLY A 517 58.19 -48.03 -21.59
C GLY A 517 59.36 -48.98 -21.85
N VAL A 518 60.52 -48.79 -21.21
CA VAL A 518 61.67 -49.71 -21.35
C VAL A 518 61.55 -50.86 -20.35
N ILE A 519 61.44 -52.08 -20.87
CA ILE A 519 61.44 -53.32 -20.10
C ILE A 519 62.87 -53.82 -19.94
N THR A 520 63.29 -54.03 -18.69
CA THR A 520 64.62 -54.54 -18.33
C THR A 520 64.52 -55.69 -17.32
N ASN A 521 65.51 -56.58 -17.32
CA ASN A 521 65.64 -57.58 -16.28
C ASN A 521 66.39 -57.02 -15.05
N ARG A 522 65.84 -57.28 -13.86
CA ARG A 522 66.39 -56.93 -12.54
C ARG A 522 67.43 -57.93 -12.04
N THR A 523 67.37 -59.19 -12.51
CA THR A 523 68.26 -60.29 -12.13
C THR A 523 68.72 -61.05 -13.37
N THR A 524 69.82 -61.80 -13.26
CA THR A 524 70.27 -62.73 -14.31
C THR A 524 69.15 -63.72 -14.62
N LEU A 525 68.80 -63.84 -15.91
CA LEU A 525 67.81 -64.80 -16.39
C LEU A 525 68.49 -66.14 -16.66
N VAL A 526 67.82 -67.24 -16.33
CA VAL A 526 68.24 -68.60 -16.69
C VAL A 526 67.52 -69.06 -17.95
N VAL A 527 68.08 -70.06 -18.64
CA VAL A 527 67.47 -70.70 -19.83
C VAL A 527 66.03 -71.14 -19.55
N GLY A 528 65.08 -70.68 -20.37
CA GLY A 528 63.64 -70.86 -20.16
C GLY A 528 62.77 -69.84 -20.90
N VAL A 529 61.45 -69.99 -20.81
CA VAL A 529 60.47 -69.04 -21.37
C VAL A 529 59.74 -68.33 -20.24
N TYR A 530 59.70 -67.00 -20.31
CA TYR A 530 58.98 -66.12 -19.40
C TYR A 530 57.81 -65.46 -20.15
N TYR A 531 56.68 -65.22 -19.49
CA TYR A 531 55.52 -64.55 -20.07
C TYR A 531 55.24 -63.25 -19.31
N LEU A 532 54.79 -62.21 -20.02
CA LEU A 532 54.49 -60.89 -19.47
C LEU A 532 53.24 -60.32 -20.15
N THR A 533 52.31 -59.77 -19.38
CA THR A 533 51.27 -58.90 -19.92
C THR A 533 51.68 -57.45 -19.69
N ILE A 534 51.85 -56.70 -20.77
CA ILE A 534 52.21 -55.27 -20.74
C ILE A 534 50.92 -54.47 -20.83
N TYR A 535 50.74 -53.50 -19.94
CA TYR A 535 49.63 -52.57 -19.90
C TYR A 535 50.10 -51.15 -20.16
N VAL A 536 49.21 -50.35 -20.74
CA VAL A 536 49.35 -48.89 -20.84
C VAL A 536 47.99 -48.23 -20.67
N ASN A 537 47.96 -47.14 -19.90
CA ASN A 537 46.80 -46.25 -19.80
C ASN A 537 47.10 -44.86 -20.36
N ASP A 538 46.03 -44.20 -20.83
CA ASP A 538 46.06 -42.77 -21.13
C ASP A 538 45.78 -41.91 -19.88
N THR A 539 45.84 -40.60 -20.07
CA THR A 539 45.56 -39.59 -19.04
C THR A 539 44.07 -39.48 -18.67
N SER A 540 43.17 -40.08 -19.45
CA SER A 540 41.73 -40.20 -19.15
C SER A 540 41.40 -41.42 -18.28
N GLY A 541 42.30 -42.41 -18.25
CA GLY A 541 42.14 -43.69 -17.55
C GLY A 541 41.62 -44.84 -18.42
N ASN A 542 41.62 -44.72 -19.75
CA ASN A 542 41.37 -45.88 -20.63
C ASN A 542 42.65 -46.71 -20.77
N GLU A 543 42.54 -48.03 -20.82
CA GLU A 543 43.68 -48.95 -20.87
C GLU A 543 43.66 -49.89 -22.09
N ILE A 544 44.85 -50.30 -22.54
CA ILE A 544 45.04 -51.50 -23.36
C ILE A 544 46.14 -52.38 -22.79
N SER A 545 46.14 -53.66 -23.16
CA SER A 545 47.20 -54.61 -22.80
C SER A 545 47.60 -55.53 -23.96
N VAL A 546 48.73 -56.22 -23.80
CA VAL A 546 49.26 -57.19 -24.75
C VAL A 546 50.15 -58.22 -24.04
N ASP A 547 50.01 -59.48 -24.41
CA ASP A 547 50.86 -60.57 -23.90
C ASP A 547 52.09 -60.76 -24.80
N ILE A 548 53.26 -60.92 -24.19
CA ILE A 548 54.52 -61.31 -24.86
C ILE A 548 55.22 -62.44 -24.11
N SER A 549 56.19 -63.07 -24.77
CA SER A 549 57.13 -64.01 -24.16
C SER A 549 58.60 -63.60 -24.36
N ILE A 550 59.46 -64.05 -23.45
CA ILE A 550 60.92 -63.89 -23.51
C ILE A 550 61.52 -65.29 -23.42
N GLU A 551 62.19 -65.75 -24.47
CA GLU A 551 62.89 -67.03 -24.52
C GLU A 551 64.39 -66.83 -24.31
N VAL A 552 64.96 -67.40 -23.24
CA VAL A 552 66.40 -67.41 -22.97
C VAL A 552 66.95 -68.77 -23.40
N GLN A 553 67.91 -68.76 -24.33
CA GLN A 553 68.53 -69.94 -24.93
C GLN A 553 69.96 -70.19 -24.41
N ASP A 554 70.41 -71.44 -24.45
CA ASP A 554 71.71 -71.90 -23.95
C ASP A 554 72.89 -71.30 -24.76
N ALA A 555 74.00 -71.00 -24.10
CA ALA A 555 75.18 -70.41 -24.75
C ALA A 555 75.97 -71.49 -25.53
N PRO A 556 76.42 -71.21 -26.78
CA PRO A 556 77.15 -72.20 -27.57
C PRO A 556 78.53 -72.51 -26.95
N THR A 557 78.85 -73.80 -26.83
CA THR A 557 80.15 -74.28 -26.32
C THR A 557 81.24 -74.25 -27.40
N GLU A 558 82.38 -73.60 -27.11
CA GLU A 558 83.57 -73.56 -27.99
C GLU A 558 84.62 -74.64 -27.62
N ASP A 559 85.33 -75.15 -28.63
CA ASP A 559 86.51 -76.02 -28.50
C ASP A 559 87.82 -75.19 -28.58
N GLU A 560 88.79 -75.50 -27.71
CA GLU A 560 90.15 -74.91 -27.62
C GLU A 560 91.14 -75.39 -28.71
N PRO A 561 92.40 -74.87 -28.83
CA PRO A 561 93.04 -73.64 -28.30
C PRO A 561 93.93 -72.88 -29.33
N THR A 562 94.59 -71.77 -28.96
CA THR A 562 96.06 -71.52 -29.21
C THR A 562 96.59 -70.23 -28.56
N ASP A 563 97.91 -70.21 -28.27
CA ASP A 563 98.69 -69.11 -27.68
C ASP A 563 98.69 -67.79 -28.51
N ASP A 564 98.73 -66.63 -27.83
CA ASP A 564 99.93 -65.76 -27.78
C ASP A 564 99.74 -64.54 -26.82
N GLU A 565 100.70 -64.36 -25.90
CA GLU A 565 100.92 -63.19 -25.02
C GLU A 565 101.70 -62.05 -25.75
N PRO A 566 101.98 -60.87 -25.14
CA PRO A 566 101.20 -59.99 -24.23
C PRO A 566 101.36 -58.48 -24.59
N THR A 567 100.75 -57.57 -23.81
CA THR A 567 101.30 -56.28 -23.27
C THR A 567 100.18 -55.54 -22.52
N ASP A 568 100.25 -55.36 -21.21
CA ASP A 568 100.84 -54.19 -20.49
C ASP A 568 100.21 -52.83 -20.84
N ASP A 569 99.36 -52.28 -19.95
CA ASP A 569 99.80 -51.26 -18.97
C ASP A 569 98.70 -50.87 -17.94
N GLU A 570 99.13 -50.56 -16.72
CA GLU A 570 98.39 -50.10 -15.53
C GLU A 570 98.13 -48.54 -15.52
N PRO A 571 97.62 -47.88 -14.45
CA PRO A 571 96.35 -48.07 -13.70
C PRO A 571 95.70 -46.68 -13.34
N THR A 572 95.18 -46.56 -12.09
CA THR A 572 94.72 -45.40 -11.29
C THR A 572 93.20 -45.20 -11.20
N ASP A 573 92.55 -45.57 -10.08
CA ASP A 573 92.41 -44.87 -8.77
C ASP A 573 91.24 -43.85 -8.82
N ASP A 574 90.41 -43.63 -7.79
CA ASP A 574 90.58 -43.86 -6.34
C ASP A 574 89.23 -44.05 -5.58
N GLU A 575 89.32 -44.36 -4.28
CA GLU A 575 88.31 -44.54 -3.21
C GLU A 575 87.11 -43.55 -3.22
N GLY A 576 85.88 -43.88 -2.79
CA GLY A 576 85.43 -44.32 -1.44
C GLY A 576 84.28 -43.38 -0.96
N ASN A 577 83.43 -43.61 0.05
CA ASN A 577 83.26 -44.71 1.01
C ASN A 577 81.78 -44.70 1.56
N ASN A 578 81.38 -45.76 2.26
CA ASN A 578 80.02 -46.17 2.70
C ASN A 578 79.69 -45.67 4.16
N PRO A 579 78.78 -46.24 5.01
CA PRO A 579 77.36 -46.68 4.91
C PRO A 579 76.42 -46.01 5.99
N GLY A 580 75.11 -46.40 6.07
CA GLY A 580 74.37 -46.34 7.37
C GLY A 580 72.81 -46.50 7.38
N ILE A 581 72.29 -47.63 7.89
CA ILE A 581 70.87 -48.10 7.96
C ILE A 581 70.68 -48.85 9.33
N PRO A 582 69.50 -49.04 10.03
CA PRO A 582 68.03 -48.88 9.76
C PRO A 582 67.33 -47.87 10.74
N GLY A 583 66.00 -47.78 10.99
CA GLY A 583 64.75 -48.41 10.49
C GLY A 583 63.69 -48.69 11.60
N TYR A 584 62.41 -48.86 11.21
CA TYR A 584 61.23 -49.44 11.96
C TYR A 584 60.45 -48.67 13.08
N SER A 585 59.23 -48.25 12.69
CA SER A 585 57.86 -48.48 13.24
C SER A 585 57.55 -48.73 14.76
N LEU A 586 56.50 -48.05 15.28
CA LEU A 586 55.14 -48.59 15.61
C LEU A 586 54.40 -47.99 16.86
N VAL A 587 53.23 -47.40 16.58
CA VAL A 587 51.95 -47.16 17.32
C VAL A 587 51.69 -47.82 18.71
N VAL A 588 51.01 -47.10 19.65
CA VAL A 588 49.83 -47.54 20.46
C VAL A 588 49.01 -46.30 20.96
N ILE A 589 47.68 -46.47 21.09
CA ILE A 589 46.63 -45.48 21.48
C ILE A 589 46.03 -45.81 22.86
N LEU A 590 45.44 -44.83 23.58
CA LEU A 590 44.19 -44.88 24.40
C LEU A 590 44.08 -43.62 25.30
N GLY A 591 42.92 -42.99 25.57
CA GLY A 591 41.55 -43.16 25.05
C GLY A 591 40.51 -42.38 25.89
N GLY A 592 39.32 -42.11 25.32
CA GLY A 592 38.09 -41.67 26.04
C GLY A 592 37.92 -40.14 26.28
N CYS A 593 36.97 -39.43 25.65
CA CYS A 593 35.49 -39.42 25.85
C CYS A 593 35.04 -38.44 26.98
N ILE A 594 33.94 -37.65 26.90
CA ILE A 594 32.82 -37.62 25.94
C ILE A 594 32.02 -36.28 25.98
N SER A 595 31.48 -35.85 24.82
CA SER A 595 30.11 -35.31 24.59
C SER A 595 29.71 -33.90 25.10
N LEU A 596 29.51 -32.89 24.22
CA LEU A 596 28.23 -32.42 23.59
C LEU A 596 27.31 -31.62 24.57
N ILE A 597 26.51 -30.61 24.20
CA ILE A 597 25.91 -30.29 22.88
C ILE A 597 25.60 -28.76 22.72
N THR A 598 25.32 -28.37 21.47
CA THR A 598 24.76 -27.12 20.86
C THR A 598 23.75 -26.27 21.69
N SER A 599 23.35 -25.01 21.37
CA SER A 599 23.37 -24.22 20.12
C SER A 599 23.24 -22.66 20.32
N LEU A 600 23.17 -21.92 19.21
CA LEU A 600 22.91 -20.47 18.95
C LEU A 600 21.94 -19.72 19.92
N THR A 601 21.96 -18.38 20.08
CA THR A 601 21.38 -17.40 19.09
C THR A 601 21.64 -15.90 19.38
N ARG A 602 22.11 -15.16 18.36
CA ARG A 602 21.85 -13.75 17.91
C ARG A 602 21.39 -12.60 18.87
N LYS A 603 22.15 -11.48 18.78
CA LYS A 603 21.74 -10.05 18.52
C LYS A 603 21.16 -9.11 19.62
N ILE A 604 21.32 -7.79 19.37
CA ILE A 604 20.74 -6.57 20.05
C ILE A 604 21.47 -6.16 21.36
N SER A 605 21.81 -4.90 21.69
CA SER A 605 21.69 -3.55 21.07
C SER A 605 22.89 -2.67 21.50
N ARG A 606 23.26 -1.64 20.71
CA ARG A 606 24.15 -0.54 21.12
C ARG A 606 23.60 0.80 20.63
N LYS A 607 23.14 1.69 21.52
CA LYS A 607 22.82 3.09 21.21
C LYS A 607 22.93 4.00 22.43
N GLY A 608 23.61 5.14 22.27
CA GLY A 608 23.40 6.38 23.04
C GLY A 608 24.11 6.53 24.39
N LYS A 609 25.22 7.29 24.40
CA LYS A 609 25.36 8.58 25.12
C LYS A 609 26.80 9.12 25.02
N ASN A 610 26.99 10.10 24.13
CA ASN A 610 27.36 11.49 24.45
C ASN A 610 27.35 12.31 23.16
#